data_AF-A0A947CER1-F1
#
_entry.id   AF-A0A947CER1-F1
#
_cell.length_a   1.000
_cell.length_b   1.000
_cell.length_c   1.000
_cell.angle_alpha   90.00
_cell.angle_beta   90.00
_cell.angle_gamma   90.00
#
_symmetry.space_group_name_H-M   'P 1'
#
loop_
_entity.id
_entity.type
_entity.pdbx_description
1 polymer ?
#
loop_
_entity_poly.entity_id
_entity_poly.type
_entity_poly.pdbx_seq_one_letter_code
_entity_poly.pdbx_strand_id
1 'polypeptide(L)' 'VGIARDAGAAGARLTGAGMGGCVVALCTTETVEGVLTAIQERFYAARNRVDDLDDHLFVAEPAAGASVTKM' A
#
# COMPACT_ATOMS: atom_id res chain seq x y z
N VAL A 1 -7.25 1.69 -5.38
CA VAL A 1 -7.62 0.31 -5.78
C VAL A 1 -7.49 0.05 -7.27
N GLY A 2 -8.16 0.80 -8.16
CA GLY A 2 -8.05 0.59 -9.61
C GLY A 2 -6.60 0.65 -10.13
N ILE A 3 -5.88 1.73 -9.81
CA ILE A 3 -4.47 1.91 -10.17
C ILE A 3 -3.60 0.70 -9.81
N ALA A 4 -3.77 0.14 -8.60
CA ALA A 4 -3.00 -1.02 -8.16
C ALA A 4 -3.28 -2.27 -9.01
N ARG A 5 -4.55 -2.52 -9.34
CA ARG A 5 -4.95 -3.64 -10.20
C ARG A 5 -4.42 -3.47 -11.63
N ASP A 6 -4.55 -2.28 -12.19
CA ASP A 6 -4.03 -1.96 -13.53
C ASP A 6 -2.51 -2.14 -13.60
N ALA A 7 -1.81 -1.88 -12.49
CA ALA A 7 -0.35 -1.99 -12.38
C ALA A 7 0.15 -3.41 -12.07
N GLY A 8 -0.74 -4.41 -12.02
CA GLY A 8 -0.36 -5.81 -11.86
C GLY A 8 -0.59 -6.42 -10.48
N ALA A 9 -1.25 -5.73 -9.55
CA ALA A 9 -1.67 -6.35 -8.30
C ALA A 9 -2.70 -7.47 -8.59
N ALA A 10 -2.47 -8.66 -8.03
CA ALA A 10 -3.38 -9.81 -8.12
C ALA A 10 -4.77 -9.50 -7.53
N GLY A 11 -4.83 -8.59 -6.56
CA GLY A 11 -6.07 -8.05 -6.01
C GLY A 11 -5.81 -6.76 -5.24
N ALA A 12 -6.83 -5.93 -5.09
CA ALA A 12 -6.75 -4.75 -4.23
C ALA A 12 -8.12 -4.40 -3.66
N ARG A 13 -8.20 -3.95 -2.40
CA ARG A 13 -9.46 -3.54 -1.76
C ARG A 13 -9.23 -2.50 -0.67
N LEU A 14 -10.30 -1.78 -0.36
CA LEU A 14 -10.37 -0.93 0.84
C LEU A 14 -10.22 -1.80 2.10
N THR A 15 -9.54 -1.29 3.12
CA THR A 15 -9.42 -1.96 4.43
C THR A 15 -9.79 -1.00 5.56
N GLY A 16 -10.20 -1.55 6.71
CA GLY A 16 -10.74 -0.78 7.83
C GLY A 16 -12.22 -0.44 7.68
N ALA A 17 -12.64 0.68 8.27
CA ALA A 17 -14.05 1.07 8.38
C ALA A 17 -14.69 1.58 7.06
N GLY A 18 -13.87 2.06 6.12
CA GLY A 18 -14.31 2.54 4.82
C GLY A 18 -14.50 4.07 4.73
N MET A 19 -15.15 4.53 3.66
CA MET A 19 -15.32 5.96 3.30
C MET A 19 -14.01 6.76 3.18
N GLY A 20 -12.90 6.07 2.87
CA GLY A 20 -11.56 6.62 2.89
C GLY A 20 -10.61 5.66 3.61
N GLY A 21 -9.48 6.16 4.12
CA GLY A 21 -8.49 5.37 4.83
C GLY A 21 -7.56 4.59 3.89
N CYS A 22 -7.24 3.35 4.26
CA CYS A 22 -6.20 2.57 3.62
C CYS A 22 -6.73 1.57 2.58
N VAL A 23 -5.85 1.19 1.66
CA VAL A 23 -6.06 0.10 0.70
C VAL A 23 -5.00 -0.96 0.93
N VAL A 24 -5.38 -2.23 0.81
CA VAL A 24 -4.43 -3.34 0.70
C VAL A 24 -4.40 -3.79 -0.76
N ALA A 25 -3.21 -3.91 -1.33
CA ALA A 25 -2.96 -4.49 -2.64
C ALA A 25 -2.10 -5.75 -2.48
N LEU A 26 -2.57 -6.87 -3.02
CA LEU A 26 -1.86 -8.13 -3.03
C LEU A 26 -0.98 -8.17 -4.29
N CYS A 27 0.32 -8.24 -4.08
CA CYS A 27 1.33 -8.24 -5.13
C CYS A 27 2.25 -9.44 -4.98
N THR A 28 2.81 -9.90 -6.09
CA THR A 28 3.97 -10.79 -6.11
C THR A 28 5.26 -9.96 -5.98
N THR A 29 6.37 -10.61 -5.67
CA THR A 29 7.71 -10.00 -5.63
C THR A 29 8.10 -9.34 -6.94
N GLU A 30 7.61 -9.85 -8.07
CA GLU A 30 7.91 -9.31 -9.40
C GLU A 30 7.08 -8.06 -9.72
N THR A 31 5.88 -7.96 -9.15
CA THR A 31 4.93 -6.86 -9.44
C THR A 31 4.98 -5.70 -8.44
N VAL A 32 5.58 -5.91 -7.27
CA VAL A 32 5.46 -4.98 -6.14
C VAL A 32 6.03 -3.59 -6.47
N GLU A 33 7.20 -3.51 -7.09
CA GLU A 33 7.83 -2.23 -7.45
C GLU A 33 6.97 -1.46 -8.46
N GLY A 34 6.49 -2.14 -9.51
CA GLY A 34 5.62 -1.51 -10.51
C GLY A 34 4.31 -0.98 -9.92
N VAL A 35 3.72 -1.71 -8.97
CA VAL A 35 2.51 -1.26 -8.26
C VAL A 35 2.80 -0.05 -7.38
N LEU A 36 3.93 -0.03 -6.66
CA LEU A 36 4.33 1.12 -5.83
C LEU A 36 4.54 2.37 -6.70
N THR A 37 5.34 2.27 -7.77
CA THR A 37 5.59 3.38 -8.70
C THR A 37 4.28 3.90 -9.30
N ALA A 38 3.41 3.02 -9.78
CA ALA A 38 2.14 3.43 -10.36
C ALA A 38 1.24 4.17 -9.36
N ILE A 39 1.19 3.75 -8.08
CA ILE A 39 0.43 4.43 -7.04
C ILE A 39 1.06 5.78 -6.70
N GLN A 40 2.39 5.83 -6.55
CA GLN A 40 3.12 7.07 -6.31
C GLN A 40 2.82 8.10 -7.40
N GLU A 41 2.99 7.75 -8.67
CA GLU A 41 2.85 8.67 -9.80
C GLU A 41 1.37 9.04 -10.07
N ARG A 42 0.50 8.04 -10.17
CA ARG A 42 -0.89 8.26 -10.63
C ARG A 42 -1.83 8.67 -9.50
N PHE A 43 -1.50 8.41 -8.24
CA PHE A 43 -2.33 8.78 -7.10
C PHE A 43 -1.75 9.93 -6.28
N TYR A 44 -0.53 9.76 -5.73
CA TYR A 44 0.04 10.72 -4.78
C TYR A 44 0.63 11.95 -5.47
N ALA A 45 1.45 11.78 -6.51
CA ALA A 45 2.05 12.88 -7.27
C ALA A 45 0.99 13.72 -7.99
N ALA A 46 -0.02 13.07 -8.60
CA ALA A 46 -1.19 13.75 -9.19
C ALA A 46 -1.99 14.61 -8.18
N ARG A 47 -1.76 14.45 -6.88
CA ARG A 47 -2.40 15.22 -5.79
C ARG A 47 -1.44 16.18 -5.08
N ASN A 48 -0.21 16.33 -5.58
CA ASN A 48 0.86 17.06 -4.91
C ASN A 48 1.09 16.58 -3.46
N ARG A 49 1.05 15.27 -3.25
CA ARG A 49 1.27 14.63 -1.93
C ARG A 49 2.41 13.62 -2.01
N VAL A 50 3.58 14.10 -2.45
CA VAL A 50 4.80 13.29 -2.53
C VAL A 50 5.68 13.41 -1.29
N ASP A 51 5.38 14.39 -0.44
CA ASP A 51 5.99 14.52 0.87
C ASP A 51 5.53 13.36 1.77
N ASP A 52 6.44 12.83 2.59
CA ASP A 52 6.19 11.75 3.55
C ASP A 52 5.55 10.49 2.94
N LEU A 53 5.92 10.14 1.69
CA LEU A 53 5.32 9.02 0.98
C LEU A 53 5.49 7.68 1.73
N ASP A 54 6.59 7.51 2.45
CA ASP A 54 6.87 6.31 3.24
C ASP A 54 5.84 6.08 4.37
N ASP A 55 5.19 7.15 4.86
CA ASP A 55 4.10 7.06 5.85
C ASP A 55 2.76 6.62 5.23
N HIS A 56 2.68 6.60 3.89
CA HIS A 56 1.44 6.44 3.13
C HIS A 56 1.45 5.26 2.15
N LEU A 57 2.64 4.78 1.77
CA LEU A 57 2.83 3.74 0.77
C LEU A 57 4.05 2.90 1.14
N PHE A 58 3.79 1.69 1.64
CA PHE A 58 4.84 0.77 2.06
C PHE A 58 4.44 -0.68 1.79
N VAL A 59 5.44 -1.56 1.75
CA VAL A 59 5.23 -3.01 1.72
C VAL A 59 4.99 -3.48 3.15
N ALA A 60 3.86 -4.14 3.37
CA ALA A 60 3.52 -4.72 4.66
C ALA A 60 3.77 -6.23 4.65
N GLU A 61 4.54 -6.70 5.63
CA GLU A 61 4.74 -8.13 5.89
C GLU A 61 3.94 -8.56 7.13
N PRO A 62 3.43 -9.79 7.19
CA PRO A 62 2.79 -10.32 8.39
C PRO A 62 3.74 -10.25 9.59
N ALA A 63 3.26 -9.66 10.69
CA ALA A 63 4.04 -9.50 11.92
C ALA A 63 3.39 -10.23 13.09
N ALA A 64 4.20 -10.52 14.12
CA ALA A 64 3.70 -11.06 15.38
C ALA A 64 2.75 -10.06 16.06
N GLY A 65 1.75 -10.59 16.77
CA GLY A 65 0.87 -9.80 17.62
C GLY A 65 1.60 -9.27 18.87
N ALA A 66 0.90 -8.47 19.67
CA ALA A 66 1.45 -7.89 20.89
C ALA A 66 1.94 -8.97 21.87
N SER A 67 3.13 -8.76 22.43
CA SER A 67 3.76 -9.64 23.42
C SER A 67 4.50 -8.84 24.48
N VAL A 68 4.72 -9.42 25.66
CA VAL A 68 5.53 -8.81 26.72
C VAL A 68 6.96 -9.31 26.62
N THR A 69 7.92 -8.39 26.50
CA THR A 69 9.35 -8.70 26.59
C THR A 69 9.83 -8.38 27.99
N LYS A 70 10.45 -9.36 28.66
CA LYS A 70 11.13 -9.15 29.92
C LYS A 70 12.54 -8.61 29.62
N MET A 71 12.86 -7.43 30.14
CA MET A 71 14.24 -6.91 30.14
C MET A 71 15.12 -7.70 31.11
#